data_AF-A0A139BQN5-F1
#
_entry.id   AF-A0A139BQN5-F1
#
_cell.length_a   1.000
_cell.length_b   1.000
_cell.length_c   1.000
_cell.angle_alpha   90.00
_cell.angle_beta   90.00
_cell.angle_gamma   90.00
#
_symmetry.space_group_name_H-M   'P 1'
#
loop_
_entity.id
_entity.type
_entity.pdbx_description
1 polymer ?
#
loop_
_entity_poly.entity_id
_entity_poly.type
_entity_poly.pdbx_seq_one_letter_code
_entity_poly.pdbx_strand_id
1 'polypeptide(L)'
;MVDAAHPQEEETERRGRRSARSREHQHAAEPLYSIVDALLALDFLVESRLTGSFYSLHRAYASPSLMPATSLGRLAFILNWKKMGGSATCCSPVILDSGRPLLRDPALPPKADVVVMETTYGDRLHRPFQPSGGENFTKRLLTL
;
A
#
# COMPACT_ATOMS: atom_id res chain seq x y z
N MET A 1 -8.73 -4.57 -4.05
CA MET A 1 -9.97 -4.41 -3.26
C MET A 1 -10.95 -5.53 -3.58
N VAL A 2 -11.34 -5.70 -4.85
CA VAL A 2 -12.17 -6.85 -5.29
C VAL A 2 -11.47 -8.20 -5.04
N ASP A 3 -10.16 -8.28 -5.26
CA ASP A 3 -9.34 -9.48 -5.01
C ASP A 3 -9.41 -10.00 -3.56
N ALA A 4 -9.75 -9.13 -2.61
CA ALA A 4 -9.93 -9.50 -1.20
C ALA A 4 -11.40 -9.73 -0.84
N ALA A 5 -12.34 -9.05 -1.50
CA ALA A 5 -13.78 -9.19 -1.27
C ALA A 5 -14.28 -10.59 -1.61
N HIS A 6 -13.89 -11.12 -2.78
CA HIS A 6 -14.37 -12.42 -3.24
C HIS A 6 -13.94 -13.59 -2.32
N PRO A 7 -12.65 -13.74 -1.94
CA PRO A 7 -12.26 -14.77 -0.98
C PRO A 7 -12.94 -14.64 0.39
N GLN A 8 -13.23 -13.41 0.82
CA GLN A 8 -13.91 -13.15 2.10
C GLN A 8 -15.36 -13.63 2.07
N GLU A 9 -16.11 -13.30 1.01
CA GLU A 9 -17.47 -13.79 0.79
C GLU A 9 -17.50 -15.32 0.74
N GLU A 10 -16.61 -15.93 -0.06
CA GLU A 10 -16.54 -17.39 -0.22
C GLU A 10 -16.22 -18.09 1.10
N GLU A 11 -15.25 -17.59 1.87
CA GLU A 11 -14.91 -18.13 3.18
C GLU A 11 -16.08 -18.01 4.17
N THR A 12 -16.84 -16.92 4.09
CA THR A 12 -18.02 -16.67 4.92
C THR A 12 -19.14 -17.66 4.58
N GLU A 13 -19.45 -17.85 3.29
CA GLU A 13 -20.39 -18.88 2.83
C GLU A 13 -19.96 -20.27 3.28
N ARG A 14 -18.67 -20.59 3.14
CA ARG A 14 -18.11 -21.89 3.54
C ARG A 14 -18.26 -22.11 5.04
N ARG A 15 -18.09 -21.08 5.86
CA ARG A 15 -18.32 -21.14 7.32
C ARG A 15 -19.79 -21.34 7.64
N GLY A 16 -20.70 -20.60 6.99
CA GLY A 16 -22.14 -20.78 7.16
C GLY A 16 -22.63 -22.18 6.80
N ARG A 17 -22.14 -22.75 5.68
CA ARG A 17 -22.44 -24.15 5.30
C ARG A 17 -21.95 -25.16 6.33
N ARG A 18 -20.82 -24.89 7.02
CA ARG A 18 -20.29 -25.76 8.08
C ARG A 18 -21.10 -25.63 9.38
N SER A 19 -21.46 -24.43 9.82
CA SER A 19 -22.25 -24.26 11.06
C SER A 19 -23.64 -24.88 10.92
N ALA A 20 -24.29 -24.71 9.77
CA ALA A 20 -25.59 -25.32 9.47
C ALA A 20 -25.58 -26.86 9.58
N ARG A 21 -24.44 -27.50 9.28
CA ARG A 21 -24.25 -28.96 9.41
C ARG A 21 -23.91 -29.40 10.84
N SER A 22 -23.31 -28.51 11.64
CA SER A 22 -22.76 -28.83 12.96
C SER A 22 -23.80 -28.76 14.10
N ARG A 23 -25.04 -28.29 13.86
CA ARG A 23 -26.07 -27.94 14.90
C ARG A 23 -25.60 -26.90 15.92
N GLU A 24 -24.40 -26.38 15.77
CA GLU A 24 -23.89 -25.23 16.47
C GLU A 24 -24.71 -24.02 15.99
N HIS A 25 -25.52 -23.45 16.89
CA HIS A 25 -26.30 -22.24 16.65
C HIS A 25 -25.38 -21.00 16.62
N GLN A 26 -24.31 -21.08 15.84
CA GLN A 26 -23.50 -19.92 15.53
C GLN A 26 -24.25 -19.15 14.44
N HIS A 27 -24.61 -17.91 14.76
CA HIS A 27 -25.21 -16.97 13.80
C HIS A 27 -24.45 -17.04 12.47
N ALA A 28 -25.19 -17.04 11.35
CA ALA A 28 -24.58 -16.96 10.03
C ALA A 28 -23.73 -15.69 10.01
N ALA A 29 -22.40 -15.87 9.99
CA ALA A 29 -21.49 -14.75 9.88
C ALA A 29 -21.74 -14.09 8.53
N GLU A 30 -21.86 -12.77 8.51
CA GLU A 30 -21.89 -11.98 7.28
C GLU A 30 -20.45 -11.53 6.93
N PRO A 31 -20.13 -11.35 5.64
CA PRO A 31 -18.83 -10.81 5.26
C PRO A 31 -18.71 -9.36 5.76
N LEU A 32 -17.48 -8.90 6.04
CA LEU A 32 -17.23 -7.53 6.50
C LEU A 32 -17.65 -6.47 5.47
N TYR A 33 -17.60 -6.83 4.19
CA TYR A 33 -18.00 -6.04 3.04
C TYR A 33 -18.17 -6.99 1.84
N SER A 34 -19.00 -6.58 0.89
CA SER A 34 -19.24 -7.32 -0.36
C SER A 34 -18.35 -6.86 -1.51
N ILE A 35 -18.36 -7.60 -2.62
CA ILE A 35 -17.77 -7.16 -3.90
C ILE A 35 -18.40 -5.83 -4.35
N VAL A 36 -19.72 -5.66 -4.17
CA VAL A 36 -20.42 -4.43 -4.53
C VAL A 36 -19.91 -3.26 -3.69
N ASP A 37 -19.76 -3.46 -2.38
CA ASP A 37 -19.19 -2.42 -1.49
C ASP A 37 -17.76 -2.06 -1.91
N ALA A 38 -16.95 -3.06 -2.26
CA ALA A 38 -15.58 -2.85 -2.73
C ALA A 38 -15.52 -2.06 -4.05
N LEU A 39 -16.49 -2.26 -4.95
CA LEU A 39 -16.60 -1.50 -6.20
C LEU A 39 -17.08 -0.08 -5.94
N LEU A 40 -18.11 0.12 -5.12
CA LEU A 40 -18.63 1.45 -4.76
C LEU A 40 -17.56 2.30 -4.05
N ALA A 41 -16.70 1.67 -3.24
CA ALA A 41 -15.59 2.36 -2.59
C ALA A 41 -14.56 2.95 -3.58
N LEU A 42 -14.49 2.43 -4.82
CA LEU A 42 -13.59 2.98 -5.85
C LEU A 42 -14.02 4.38 -6.30
N ASP A 43 -15.31 4.72 -6.24
CA ASP A 43 -15.82 6.03 -6.63
C ASP A 43 -15.35 7.16 -5.69
N PHE A 44 -14.90 6.81 -4.49
CA PHE A 44 -14.33 7.75 -3.53
C PHE A 44 -12.81 7.95 -3.70
N LEU A 45 -12.16 7.19 -4.58
CA LEU A 45 -10.74 7.37 -4.87
C LEU A 45 -10.53 8.60 -5.73
N VAL A 46 -9.70 9.51 -5.24
CA VAL A 46 -9.34 10.74 -5.96
C VAL A 46 -7.98 10.56 -6.60
N GLU A 47 -7.84 11.00 -7.87
CA GLU A 47 -6.55 11.03 -8.53
C GLU A 47 -5.60 11.98 -7.80
N SER A 48 -4.50 11.43 -7.30
CA SER A 48 -3.40 12.21 -6.74
C SER A 48 -2.26 12.23 -7.75
N ARG A 49 -1.95 13.41 -8.28
CA ARG A 49 -0.77 13.61 -9.12
C ARG A 49 0.49 13.64 -8.25
N LEU A 50 1.47 12.83 -8.61
CA LEU A 50 2.80 12.81 -7.99
C LEU A 50 3.64 14.03 -8.44
N THR A 51 3.16 15.23 -8.12
CA THR A 51 3.77 16.50 -8.55
C THR A 51 4.92 16.95 -7.65
N GLY A 52 5.19 16.24 -6.56
CA GLY A 52 6.09 16.71 -5.50
C GLY A 52 5.52 17.90 -4.71
N SER A 53 4.25 18.26 -4.93
CA SER A 53 3.55 19.28 -4.17
C SER A 53 2.77 18.68 -3.01
N PHE A 54 2.59 19.45 -1.96
CA PHE A 54 1.81 19.04 -0.81
C PHE A 54 0.30 19.21 -1.02
N TYR A 55 -0.47 18.18 -0.66
CA TYR A 55 -1.93 18.24 -0.58
C TYR A 55 -2.40 18.72 0.80
N SER A 56 -3.31 19.69 0.84
CA SER A 56 -3.93 20.15 2.09
C SER A 56 -5.08 19.23 2.48
N LEU A 57 -4.93 18.48 3.58
CA LEU A 57 -5.89 17.43 3.96
C LEU A 57 -7.16 17.97 4.63
N HIS A 58 -7.10 19.08 5.39
CA HIS A 58 -8.27 19.81 5.90
C HIS A 58 -7.84 21.11 6.62
N ARG A 59 -8.62 22.20 6.53
CA ARG A 59 -8.28 23.49 7.17
C ARG A 59 -8.41 23.49 8.71
N ALA A 60 -9.28 22.67 9.29
CA ALA A 60 -9.60 22.74 10.72
C ALA A 60 -8.49 22.18 11.64
N TYR A 61 -7.63 21.32 11.11
CA TYR A 61 -6.55 20.68 11.88
C TYR A 61 -5.23 20.99 11.23
N ALA A 62 -4.77 22.24 11.38
CA ALA A 62 -3.35 22.54 11.31
C ALA A 62 -2.66 22.10 10.00
N SER A 63 -3.25 22.52 8.88
CA SER A 63 -2.74 22.40 7.50
C SER A 63 -1.84 21.19 7.25
N PRO A 64 -2.34 19.95 7.43
CA PRO A 64 -1.54 18.77 7.21
C PRO A 64 -1.25 18.68 5.74
N SER A 65 0.02 18.65 5.39
CA SER A 65 0.48 18.71 4.03
C SER A 65 1.05 17.35 3.67
N LEU A 66 0.43 16.63 2.72
CA LEU A 66 0.85 15.28 2.29
C LEU A 66 1.64 15.32 0.99
N MET A 67 2.88 14.81 0.98
CA MET A 67 3.63 14.58 -0.27
C MET A 67 3.77 13.07 -0.53
N PRO A 68 3.19 12.55 -1.62
CA PRO A 68 3.40 11.18 -2.03
C PRO A 68 4.78 11.01 -2.69
N ALA A 69 5.58 10.06 -2.21
CA ALA A 69 6.82 9.63 -2.83
C ALA A 69 6.69 8.16 -3.21
N THR A 70 6.88 7.81 -4.49
CA THR A 70 6.73 6.43 -4.95
C THR A 70 7.96 5.90 -5.67
N SER A 71 8.35 4.69 -5.31
CA SER A 71 8.94 3.71 -6.23
C SER A 71 7.79 2.83 -6.72
N LEU A 72 7.63 2.65 -8.04
CA LEU A 72 6.55 1.89 -8.71
C LEU A 72 5.85 0.85 -7.80
N GLY A 73 4.58 1.11 -7.46
CA GLY A 73 3.71 0.22 -6.68
C GLY A 73 3.77 0.37 -5.15
N ARG A 74 4.61 1.24 -4.60
CA ARG A 74 4.67 1.53 -3.15
C ARG A 74 4.74 3.03 -2.88
N LEU A 75 4.02 3.46 -1.85
CA LEU A 75 3.79 4.86 -1.54
C LEU A 75 4.35 5.20 -0.16
N ALA A 76 5.35 6.06 -0.15
CA ALA A 76 5.84 6.78 1.01
C ALA A 76 5.11 8.11 1.13
N PHE A 77 5.02 8.63 2.35
CA PHE A 77 4.36 9.91 2.61
C PHE A 77 5.16 10.78 3.56
N ILE A 78 5.11 12.08 3.33
CA ILE A 78 5.57 13.10 4.27
C ILE A 78 4.36 13.89 4.72
N LEU A 79 4.19 14.01 6.03
CA LEU A 79 3.14 14.77 6.67
C LEU A 79 3.77 15.90 7.49
N ASN A 80 3.50 17.13 7.12
CA ASN A 80 3.84 18.27 7.96
C ASN A 80 2.61 18.68 8.76
N TRP A 81 2.80 19.00 10.03
CA TRP A 81 1.77 19.55 10.89
C TRP A 81 2.21 20.90 11.45
N LYS A 82 1.38 21.95 11.32
CA LYS A 82 1.62 23.28 11.90
C LYS A 82 0.54 23.68 12.91
N LYS A 83 0.84 23.62 14.21
CA LYS A 83 -0.06 24.13 15.28
C LYS A 83 0.38 25.55 15.71
N MET A 84 -0.53 26.34 16.29
CA MET A 84 -0.14 27.55 17.01
C MET A 84 0.85 27.18 18.13
N GLY A 85 2.13 27.51 17.94
CA GLY A 85 3.22 27.19 18.86
C GLY A 85 4.33 26.28 18.30
N GLY A 86 4.19 25.71 17.10
CA GLY A 86 5.26 24.92 16.48
C GLY A 86 4.86 24.10 15.25
N SER A 87 5.86 23.58 14.54
CA SER A 87 5.67 22.67 13.41
C SER A 87 6.46 21.38 13.63
N ALA A 88 5.89 20.24 13.22
CA ALA A 88 6.58 18.96 13.22
C ALA A 88 6.40 18.26 11.86
N THR A 89 7.44 17.56 11.43
CA THR A 89 7.47 16.78 10.19
C THR A 89 7.55 15.29 10.51
N CYS A 90 6.58 14.53 10.00
CA CYS A 90 6.56 13.08 10.08
C CYS A 90 6.79 12.47 8.69
N CYS A 91 7.67 11.48 8.61
CA CYS A 91 7.90 10.73 7.36
C CYS A 91 7.63 9.24 7.56
N SER A 92 6.96 8.64 6.57
CA SER A 92 6.86 7.19 6.40
C SER A 92 7.65 6.76 5.17
N PRO A 93 8.97 6.50 5.33
CA PRO A 93 9.81 6.13 4.21
C PRO A 93 9.54 4.70 3.76
N VAL A 94 9.64 4.48 2.46
CA VAL A 94 9.67 3.14 1.87
C VAL A 94 11.14 2.75 1.67
N ILE A 95 11.61 1.78 2.42
CA ILE A 95 12.97 1.24 2.30
C ILE A 95 12.94 0.08 1.31
N LEU A 96 13.71 0.20 0.23
CA LEU A 96 13.78 -0.79 -0.84
C LEU A 96 15.22 -0.98 -1.32
N ASP A 97 15.47 -2.13 -1.93
CA ASP A 97 16.69 -2.35 -2.70
C ASP A 97 16.71 -1.46 -3.96
N SER A 98 17.85 -0.85 -4.23
CA SER A 98 18.13 -0.14 -5.48
C SER A 98 18.56 -1.10 -6.61
N GLY A 99 18.64 -0.59 -7.84
CA GLY A 99 19.16 -1.31 -9.01
C GLY A 99 18.20 -2.34 -9.61
N ARG A 100 16.90 -2.20 -9.35
CA ARG A 100 15.86 -3.10 -9.87
C ARG A 100 15.41 -2.63 -11.27
N PRO A 101 15.46 -3.46 -12.33
CA PRO A 101 15.20 -3.02 -13.71
C PRO A 101 13.81 -2.40 -13.96
N LEU A 102 12.81 -2.81 -13.17
CA LEU A 102 11.42 -2.38 -13.31
C LEU A 102 11.02 -1.32 -12.28
N LEU A 103 11.87 -1.00 -11.30
CA LEU A 103 11.53 -0.07 -10.22
C LEU A 103 12.50 1.11 -10.25
N ARG A 104 11.97 2.29 -9.94
CA ARG A 104 12.83 3.44 -9.64
C ARG A 104 13.53 3.19 -8.31
N ASP A 105 14.79 3.61 -8.23
CA ASP A 105 15.52 3.62 -6.98
C ASP A 105 14.77 4.45 -5.92
N PRO A 106 14.80 4.02 -4.65
CA PRO A 106 14.15 4.76 -3.58
C PRO A 106 14.79 6.15 -3.44
N ALA A 107 13.95 7.18 -3.34
CA ALA A 107 14.41 8.52 -3.04
C ALA A 107 14.85 8.61 -1.57
N LEU A 108 15.90 9.39 -1.30
CA LEU A 108 16.29 9.68 0.07
C LEU A 108 15.16 10.46 0.77
N PRO A 109 14.74 10.04 1.98
CA PRO A 109 13.73 10.77 2.72
C PRO A 109 14.27 12.13 3.16
N PRO A 110 13.43 13.19 3.21
CA PRO A 110 13.84 14.47 3.75
C PRO A 110 14.04 14.39 5.26
N LYS A 111 14.65 15.44 5.83
CA LYS A 111 14.75 15.57 7.29
C LYS A 111 13.34 15.57 7.91
N ALA A 112 13.16 14.75 8.95
CA ALA A 112 11.92 14.65 9.70
C ALA A 112 12.21 14.67 11.20
N ASP A 113 11.26 15.17 11.99
CA ASP A 113 11.31 15.14 13.45
C ASP A 113 10.87 13.76 13.97
N VAL A 114 9.98 13.09 13.23
CA VAL A 114 9.45 11.76 13.53
C VAL A 114 9.51 10.88 12.29
N VAL A 115 9.96 9.64 12.46
CA VAL A 115 9.96 8.61 11.42
C VAL A 115 9.05 7.48 11.87
N VAL A 116 8.08 7.12 11.03
CA VAL A 116 7.22 5.95 11.22
C VAL A 116 7.56 4.96 10.13
N MET A 117 8.07 3.79 10.48
CA MET A 117 8.48 2.79 9.49
C MET A 117 7.92 1.41 9.83
N GLU A 118 7.64 0.62 8.81
CA GLU A 118 7.40 -0.80 8.99
C GLU A 118 8.71 -1.55 9.31
N THR A 119 8.62 -2.63 10.06
CA THR A 119 9.78 -3.47 10.44
C THR A 119 9.64 -4.90 9.93
N THR A 120 8.92 -5.08 8.82
CA THR A 120 8.55 -6.39 8.24
C THR A 120 9.74 -7.33 8.04
N TYR A 121 10.94 -6.78 7.81
CA TYR A 121 12.19 -7.53 7.64
C TYR A 121 13.34 -6.97 8.50
N GLY A 122 13.05 -6.36 9.64
CA GLY A 122 13.99 -5.49 10.38
C GLY A 122 15.35 -6.12 10.75
N ASP A 123 15.44 -7.44 10.89
CA ASP A 123 16.65 -8.19 11.22
C ASP A 123 17.16 -9.09 10.08
N ARG A 124 16.45 -9.13 8.95
CA ARG A 124 16.74 -10.05 7.86
C ARG A 124 17.76 -9.46 6.89
N LEU A 125 18.86 -10.17 6.69
CA LEU A 125 19.83 -9.84 5.65
C LEU A 125 19.27 -10.14 4.25
N HIS A 126 19.20 -9.12 3.42
CA HIS A 126 18.81 -9.24 2.02
C HIS A 126 19.97 -9.81 1.19
N ARG A 127 19.69 -10.82 0.37
CA ARG A 127 20.66 -11.33 -0.61
C ARG A 127 20.81 -10.30 -1.73
N PRO A 128 22.03 -10.05 -2.24
CA PRO A 128 22.22 -9.14 -3.36
C PRO A 128 21.39 -9.59 -4.55
N PHE A 129 20.81 -8.63 -5.26
CA PHE A 129 20.11 -8.90 -6.50
C PHE A 129 21.13 -9.43 -7.52
N GLN A 130 21.06 -10.73 -7.81
CA GLN A 130 21.73 -11.30 -8.97
C GLN A 130 20.73 -11.30 -10.13
N PRO A 131 21.08 -10.73 -11.30
CA PRO A 131 20.24 -10.87 -12.47
C PRO A 131 20.10 -12.37 -12.77
N SER A 132 18.88 -12.89 -12.67
CA SER A 132 18.58 -14.26 -13.07
C SER A 132 18.78 -14.38 -14.58
N GLY A 133 19.94 -14.90 -15.00
CA GLY A 133 20.23 -15.50 -16.31
C GLY A 133 19.72 -14.76 -17.56
N GLY A 134 20.60 -13.99 -18.21
CA GLY A 134 20.37 -13.32 -19.49
C GLY A 134 20.29 -14.22 -20.73
N GLU A 135 19.74 -15.44 -20.68
CA GLU A 135 19.78 -16.35 -21.84
C GLU A 135 18.44 -16.65 -22.54
N ASN A 136 17.26 -16.31 -21.99
CA ASN A 136 15.99 -16.76 -22.59
C ASN A 136 14.93 -15.68 -22.91
N PHE A 137 15.14 -14.40 -22.62
CA PHE A 137 14.16 -13.35 -22.98
C PHE A 137 14.42 -12.67 -24.32
N THR A 138 15.65 -12.70 -24.85
CA THR A 138 16.02 -11.97 -26.07
C THR A 138 15.73 -12.71 -27.38
N LYS A 139 15.43 -14.02 -27.35
CA LYS A 139 15.24 -14.82 -28.59
C LYS A 139 13.83 -14.77 -29.20
N ARG A 140 12.85 -14.09 -28.58
CA ARG A 140 11.46 -14.09 -29.07
C ARG A 140 10.95 -12.76 -29.66
N LEU A 141 11.81 -11.74 -29.76
CA LEU A 141 11.45 -10.42 -30.31
C LEU A 141 12.06 -10.12 -31.69
N LEU A 142 12.85 -11.02 -32.28
CA LEU A 142 13.43 -10.88 -33.63
C LEU A 142 12.89 -11.90 -34.63
N THR A 143 11.66 -12.37 -34.44
CA THR A 143 10.94 -13.17 -35.45
C THR A 143 9.50 -12.70 -35.55
N LEU A 144 9.34 -11.45 -35.97
CA LEU A 144 8.17 -10.94 -36.70
C LEU A 144 8.71 -10.07 -37.84
#